data_AF-A0A9J6FMF9-F1
#
_entry.id   AF-A0A9J6FMF9-F1
#
_cell.length_a   1.000
_cell.length_b   1.000
_cell.length_c   1.000
_cell.angle_alpha   90.00
_cell.angle_beta   90.00
_cell.angle_gamma   90.00
#
_symmetry.space_group_name_H-M   'P 1'
#
loop_
_entity.id
_entity.type
_entity.pdbx_description
1 polymer ?
#
loop_
_entity_poly.entity_id
_entity_poly.type
_entity_poly.pdbx_seq_one_letter_code
_entity_poly.pdbx_strand_id
1 'polypeptide(L)'
;MARERAGTQTKKKNERLRRTVDSYKELLKLKEAAHVSAFLEVTSDAEKGNAKALLIVDQVKNYQKKKPQWSETTLKHSIVLRNLQTKAYEYLRSEDLLRLPCNKTIQKYIGAVSVEVGFTQLVRCRLETQIQTFETPQSKVCSLLIDEMRIRQKLQYHKQRDAFIGDVDMGAELQHLVES
;
A
#
# COMPACT_ATOMS: atom_id res chain seq x y z
N MET A 1 65.33 -28.97 -13.75
CA MET A 1 64.78 -28.35 -12.51
C MET A 1 63.79 -27.20 -12.74
N ALA A 2 64.01 -26.23 -13.65
CA ALA A 2 63.06 -25.12 -13.85
C ALA A 2 61.71 -25.55 -14.49
N ARG A 3 61.72 -26.51 -15.42
CA ARG A 3 60.51 -27.04 -16.09
C ARG A 3 59.57 -27.82 -15.15
N GLU A 4 60.08 -28.53 -14.16
CA GLU A 4 59.26 -29.28 -13.18
C GLU A 4 58.57 -28.37 -12.16
N ARG A 5 59.24 -27.28 -11.76
CA ARG A 5 58.65 -26.24 -10.89
C ARG A 5 57.51 -25.51 -11.60
N ALA A 6 57.67 -25.20 -12.89
CA ALA A 6 56.60 -24.63 -13.71
C ALA A 6 55.41 -25.60 -13.88
N GLY A 7 55.67 -26.89 -14.13
CA GLY A 7 54.61 -27.91 -14.26
C GLY A 7 53.80 -28.13 -12.97
N THR A 8 54.45 -28.11 -11.81
CA THR A 8 53.77 -28.22 -10.50
C THR A 8 52.97 -26.97 -10.13
N GLN A 9 53.46 -25.78 -10.48
CA GLN A 9 52.76 -24.52 -10.26
C GLN A 9 51.50 -24.42 -11.14
N THR A 10 51.57 -24.89 -12.39
CA THR A 10 50.42 -24.98 -13.31
C THR A 10 49.38 -26.01 -12.87
N LYS A 11 49.81 -27.16 -12.32
CA LYS A 11 48.89 -28.16 -11.74
C LYS A 11 48.11 -27.61 -10.53
N LYS A 12 48.79 -26.95 -9.59
CA LYS A 12 48.15 -26.30 -8.44
C LYS A 12 47.16 -25.20 -8.86
N LYS A 13 47.49 -24.43 -9.90
CA LYS A 13 46.61 -23.39 -10.46
C LYS A 13 45.35 -24.01 -11.10
N ASN A 14 45.50 -25.12 -11.81
CA ASN A 14 44.38 -25.88 -12.38
C ASN A 14 43.46 -26.50 -11.34
N GLU A 15 44.00 -27.08 -10.25
CA GLU A 15 43.18 -27.57 -9.14
C GLU A 15 42.39 -26.45 -8.48
N ARG A 16 43.02 -25.28 -8.29
CA ARG A 16 42.33 -24.12 -7.73
C ARG A 16 41.19 -23.66 -8.63
N LEU A 17 41.42 -23.57 -9.95
CA LEU A 17 40.39 -23.23 -10.93
C LEU A 17 39.24 -24.25 -10.95
N ARG A 18 39.54 -25.55 -10.86
CA ARG A 18 38.51 -26.61 -10.78
C ARG A 18 37.63 -26.44 -9.54
N ARG A 19 38.22 -26.20 -8.37
CA ARG A 19 37.46 -25.92 -7.14
C ARG A 19 36.57 -24.69 -7.28
N THR A 20 37.06 -23.62 -7.90
CA THR A 20 36.25 -22.43 -8.15
C THR A 20 35.10 -22.72 -9.12
N VAL A 21 35.33 -23.48 -10.19
CA VAL A 21 34.29 -23.89 -11.14
C VAL A 21 33.24 -24.75 -10.46
N ASP A 22 33.65 -25.70 -9.61
CA ASP A 22 32.71 -26.54 -8.86
C ASP A 22 31.87 -25.70 -7.86
N SER A 23 32.48 -24.71 -7.20
CA SER A 23 31.72 -23.77 -6.37
C SER A 23 30.72 -22.92 -7.17
N TYR A 24 31.08 -22.48 -8.38
CA TYR A 24 30.16 -21.73 -9.25
C TYR A 24 29.02 -22.59 -9.78
N LYS A 25 29.26 -23.87 -10.08
CA LYS A 25 28.22 -24.81 -10.49
C LYS A 25 27.19 -25.03 -9.38
N GLU A 26 27.64 -25.17 -8.12
CA GLU A 26 26.72 -25.29 -6.99
C GLU A 26 25.88 -24.02 -6.77
N LEU A 27 26.48 -22.83 -6.93
CA LEU A 27 25.73 -21.58 -6.91
C LEU A 27 24.70 -21.49 -8.05
N LEU A 28 25.02 -22.02 -9.23
CA LEU A 28 24.10 -22.05 -10.37
C LEU A 28 22.88 -22.94 -10.07
N LYS A 29 23.13 -24.14 -9.52
CA LYS A 29 22.06 -25.06 -9.09
C LYS A 29 21.15 -24.44 -8.03
N LEU A 30 21.73 -23.75 -7.04
CA LEU A 30 20.97 -23.05 -6.02
C LEU A 30 20.13 -21.90 -6.61
N LYS A 31 20.68 -21.17 -7.59
CA LYS A 31 19.96 -20.10 -8.30
C LYS A 31 18.74 -20.64 -9.04
N GLU A 32 18.89 -21.78 -9.69
CA GLU A 32 17.81 -22.46 -10.44
C GLU A 32 16.77 -23.07 -9.49
N ALA A 33 17.21 -23.77 -8.44
CA ALA A 33 16.32 -24.44 -7.49
C ALA A 33 15.50 -23.47 -6.63
N ALA A 34 16.05 -22.29 -6.29
CA ALA A 34 15.38 -21.30 -5.47
C ALA A 34 14.64 -20.22 -6.28
N HIS A 35 14.45 -20.42 -7.60
CA HIS A 35 13.80 -19.46 -8.51
C HIS A 35 14.31 -18.02 -8.36
N VAL A 36 15.61 -17.87 -8.10
CA VAL A 36 16.21 -16.58 -7.74
C VAL A 36 16.14 -15.60 -8.91
N SER A 37 16.26 -16.09 -10.14
CA SER A 37 16.09 -15.26 -11.35
C SER A 37 14.71 -14.60 -11.41
N ALA A 38 13.65 -15.37 -11.19
CA ALA A 38 12.28 -14.85 -11.19
C ALA A 38 12.05 -13.83 -10.06
N PHE A 39 12.63 -14.06 -8.88
CA PHE A 39 12.54 -13.08 -7.79
C PHE A 39 13.34 -11.80 -8.08
N LEU A 40 14.49 -11.91 -8.76
CA LEU A 40 15.27 -10.74 -9.18
C LEU A 40 14.49 -9.86 -10.16
N GLU A 41 13.75 -10.47 -11.09
CA GLU A 41 12.84 -9.75 -11.99
C GLU A 41 11.73 -9.03 -11.20
N VAL A 42 11.10 -9.72 -10.24
CA VAL A 42 10.11 -9.12 -9.35
C VAL A 42 10.70 -7.95 -8.57
N THR A 43 11.93 -8.04 -8.07
CA THR A 43 12.58 -6.91 -7.38
C THR A 43 12.86 -5.74 -8.32
N SER A 44 13.30 -6.00 -9.55
CA SER A 44 13.50 -4.95 -10.57
C SER A 44 12.19 -4.26 -10.92
N ASP A 45 11.10 -5.01 -11.05
CA ASP A 45 9.78 -4.44 -11.34
C ASP A 45 9.18 -3.69 -10.16
N ALA A 46 9.52 -4.09 -8.93
CA ALA A 46 9.14 -3.34 -7.74
C ALA A 46 9.84 -1.97 -7.68
N GLU A 47 11.11 -1.89 -8.10
CA GLU A 47 11.86 -0.63 -8.22
C GLU A 47 11.26 0.29 -9.30
N LYS A 48 10.70 -0.29 -10.38
CA LYS A 48 9.94 0.46 -11.40
C LYS A 48 8.55 0.90 -10.92
N GLY A 49 8.14 0.53 -9.70
CA GLY A 49 6.85 0.93 -9.12
C GLY A 49 5.67 0.02 -9.46
N ASN A 50 5.90 -1.20 -9.96
CA ASN A 50 4.83 -2.15 -10.21
C ASN A 50 4.15 -2.58 -8.90
N ALA A 51 2.84 -2.36 -8.78
CA ALA A 51 2.08 -2.63 -7.56
C ALA A 51 2.07 -4.12 -7.15
N LYS A 52 1.96 -5.04 -8.13
CA LYS A 52 2.00 -6.49 -7.88
C LYS A 52 3.36 -6.88 -7.32
N ALA A 53 4.43 -6.39 -7.95
CA ALA A 53 5.80 -6.68 -7.54
C ALA A 53 6.10 -6.14 -6.13
N LEU A 54 5.71 -4.90 -5.84
CA LEU A 54 5.84 -4.30 -4.51
C LEU A 54 5.13 -5.12 -3.42
N LEU A 55 3.92 -5.59 -3.69
CA LEU A 55 3.17 -6.41 -2.74
C LEU A 55 3.91 -7.73 -2.44
N ILE A 56 4.40 -8.43 -3.48
CA ILE A 56 5.16 -9.68 -3.31
C ILE A 56 6.46 -9.43 -2.53
N VAL A 57 7.20 -8.36 -2.86
CA VAL A 57 8.42 -7.99 -2.14
C VAL A 57 8.12 -7.69 -0.67
N ASP A 58 7.03 -7.00 -0.36
CA ASP A 58 6.60 -6.75 1.02
C ASP A 58 6.22 -8.04 1.75
N GLN A 59 5.59 -9.02 1.08
CA GLN A 59 5.32 -10.34 1.66
C GLN A 59 6.62 -11.03 2.06
N VAL A 60 7.60 -11.09 1.15
CA VAL A 60 8.88 -11.75 1.40
C VAL A 60 9.68 -11.04 2.50
N LYS A 61 9.78 -9.70 2.44
CA LYS A 61 10.51 -8.90 3.44
C LYS A 61 9.89 -8.99 4.84
N ASN A 62 8.58 -9.18 4.94
CA ASN A 62 7.86 -9.21 6.21
C ASN A 62 7.51 -10.62 6.69
N TYR A 63 7.86 -11.66 5.94
CA TYR A 63 7.46 -13.04 6.19
C TYR A 63 7.73 -13.48 7.64
N GLN A 64 8.93 -13.23 8.15
CA GLN A 64 9.31 -13.59 9.53
C GLN A 64 9.33 -12.40 10.50
N LYS A 65 8.95 -11.20 10.04
CA LYS A 65 9.06 -9.99 10.87
C LYS A 65 7.90 -9.90 11.87
N LYS A 66 8.25 -9.77 13.16
CA LYS A 66 7.29 -9.45 14.24
C LYS A 66 6.67 -8.06 14.08
N LYS A 67 7.45 -7.08 13.59
CA LYS A 67 7.02 -5.71 13.29
C LYS A 67 7.22 -5.44 11.79
N PRO A 68 6.23 -5.77 10.94
CA PRO A 68 6.31 -5.52 9.50
C PRO A 68 6.43 -4.03 9.17
N GLN A 69 7.14 -3.74 8.09
CA GLN A 69 7.18 -2.41 7.46
C GLN A 69 6.50 -2.52 6.09
N TRP A 70 5.62 -1.57 5.78
CA TRP A 70 4.78 -1.64 4.60
C TRP A 70 5.15 -0.53 3.63
N SER A 71 5.22 -0.85 2.34
CA SER A 71 5.23 0.18 1.31
C SER A 71 3.88 0.91 1.26
N GLU A 72 3.93 2.15 0.78
CA GLU A 72 2.75 2.99 0.63
C GLU A 72 1.72 2.35 -0.30
N THR A 73 2.18 1.76 -1.41
CA THR A 73 1.34 1.07 -2.38
C THR A 73 0.61 -0.13 -1.77
N THR A 74 1.29 -0.94 -0.97
CA THR A 74 0.67 -2.07 -0.26
C THR A 74 -0.38 -1.60 0.75
N LEU A 75 -0.12 -0.51 1.47
CA LEU A 75 -1.08 0.08 2.40
C LEU A 75 -2.33 0.59 1.68
N LYS A 76 -2.18 1.34 0.59
CA LYS A 76 -3.29 1.84 -0.23
C LYS A 76 -4.20 0.71 -0.69
N HIS A 77 -3.63 -0.34 -1.29
CA HIS A 77 -4.41 -1.49 -1.77
C HIS A 77 -5.04 -2.28 -0.61
N SER A 78 -4.36 -2.40 0.54
CA SER A 78 -4.91 -3.04 1.73
C SER A 78 -6.14 -2.31 2.27
N ILE A 79 -6.13 -0.97 2.24
CA ILE A 79 -7.27 -0.13 2.64
C ILE A 79 -8.44 -0.36 1.70
N VAL A 80 -8.20 -0.32 0.39
CA VAL A 80 -9.23 -0.58 -0.63
C VAL A 80 -9.82 -1.97 -0.44
N LEU A 81 -9.00 -3.01 -0.33
CA LEU A 81 -9.45 -4.39 -0.14
C LEU A 81 -10.34 -4.55 1.09
N ARG A 82 -9.95 -3.94 2.21
CA ARG A 82 -10.72 -4.00 3.45
C ARG A 82 -12.06 -3.26 3.33
N ASN A 83 -12.07 -2.11 2.64
CA ASN A 83 -13.29 -1.33 2.40
C ASN A 83 -14.27 -2.08 1.49
N LEU A 84 -13.76 -2.84 0.52
CA LEU A 84 -14.57 -3.68 -0.35
C LEU A 84 -15.17 -4.87 0.40
N GLN A 85 -14.35 -5.62 1.15
CA GLN A 85 -14.77 -6.82 1.87
C GLN A 85 -13.97 -7.00 3.18
N THR A 86 -14.53 -6.50 4.29
CA THR A 86 -13.85 -6.55 5.59
C THR A 86 -13.66 -7.98 6.10
N LYS A 87 -14.66 -8.86 5.96
CA LYS A 87 -14.58 -10.25 6.43
C LYS A 87 -13.50 -11.04 5.69
N ALA A 88 -13.42 -10.90 4.38
CA ALA A 88 -12.40 -11.57 3.56
C ALA A 88 -10.99 -11.10 3.94
N TYR A 89 -10.82 -9.79 4.16
CA TYR A 89 -9.55 -9.22 4.61
C TYR A 89 -9.12 -9.78 5.97
N GLU A 90 -10.05 -9.88 6.92
CA GLU A 90 -9.77 -10.42 8.25
C GLU A 90 -9.44 -11.91 8.21
N TYR A 91 -10.15 -12.68 7.39
CA TYR A 91 -9.87 -14.10 7.15
C TYR A 91 -8.46 -14.33 6.57
N LEU A 92 -8.10 -13.63 5.50
CA LEU A 92 -6.77 -13.75 4.88
C LEU A 92 -5.63 -13.45 5.86
N ARG A 93 -5.90 -12.56 6.81
CA ARG A 93 -4.97 -12.16 7.86
C ARG A 93 -4.94 -13.16 9.02
N SER A 94 -6.09 -13.66 9.48
CA SER A 94 -6.18 -14.57 10.63
C SER A 94 -5.57 -15.94 10.31
N GLU A 95 -5.78 -16.42 9.09
CA GLU A 95 -5.20 -17.67 8.58
C GLU A 95 -3.73 -17.53 8.15
N ASP A 96 -3.13 -16.34 8.33
CA ASP A 96 -1.75 -15.98 7.91
C ASP A 96 -1.42 -16.35 6.44
N LEU A 97 -2.46 -16.42 5.58
CA LEU A 97 -2.32 -16.68 4.15
C LEU A 97 -1.58 -15.55 3.45
N LEU A 98 -1.83 -14.32 3.91
CA LEU A 98 -1.11 -13.12 3.46
C LEU A 98 -0.72 -12.29 4.67
N ARG A 99 0.53 -11.81 4.66
CA ARG A 99 0.98 -10.82 5.62
C ARG A 99 0.36 -9.48 5.24
N LEU A 100 -0.65 -9.08 5.99
CA LEU A 100 -1.38 -7.82 5.76
C LEU A 100 -1.20 -6.82 6.93
N PRO A 101 -1.37 -5.51 6.71
CA PRO A 101 -1.41 -4.50 7.76
C PRO A 101 -2.55 -4.71 8.77
N CYS A 102 -2.35 -4.40 10.05
CA CYS A 102 -3.42 -4.55 11.04
C CYS A 102 -4.38 -3.35 10.98
N ASN A 103 -5.57 -3.48 11.57
CA ASN A 103 -6.53 -2.39 11.62
C ASN A 103 -5.91 -1.11 12.23
N LYS A 104 -5.12 -1.24 13.30
CA LYS A 104 -4.41 -0.09 13.89
C LYS A 104 -3.42 0.56 12.91
N THR A 105 -2.70 -0.23 12.12
CA THR A 105 -1.80 0.30 11.08
C THR A 105 -2.57 1.03 9.98
N ILE A 106 -3.68 0.45 9.53
CA ILE A 106 -4.56 1.07 8.54
C ILE A 106 -5.12 2.39 9.07
N GLN A 107 -5.68 2.41 10.28
CA GLN A 107 -6.23 3.62 10.89
C GLN A 107 -5.16 4.69 11.09
N LYS A 108 -3.95 4.30 11.53
CA LYS A 108 -2.82 5.23 11.65
C LYS A 108 -2.44 5.85 10.29
N TYR A 109 -2.49 5.06 9.22
CA TYR A 109 -2.16 5.53 7.88
C TYR A 109 -3.23 6.42 7.27
N ILE A 110 -4.52 6.09 7.47
CA ILE A 110 -5.64 6.96 7.07
C ILE A 110 -5.59 8.29 7.84
N GLY A 111 -5.13 8.24 9.09
CA GLY A 111 -5.06 9.40 9.97
C GLY A 111 -6.43 9.84 10.48
N ALA A 112 -6.44 10.97 11.18
CA ALA A 112 -7.68 11.61 11.57
C ALA A 112 -8.20 12.44 10.38
N VAL A 113 -9.29 11.99 9.76
CA VAL A 113 -9.98 12.79 8.75
C VAL A 113 -10.79 13.86 9.47
N SER A 114 -10.47 15.13 9.24
CA SER A 114 -11.36 16.25 9.62
C SER A 114 -12.57 16.23 8.69
N VAL A 115 -13.56 15.40 9.04
CA VAL A 115 -14.91 15.50 8.49
C VAL A 115 -15.52 16.79 9.03
N GLU A 116 -15.33 17.87 8.28
CA GLU A 116 -16.07 19.12 8.44
C GLU A 116 -17.41 19.01 7.73
N VAL A 117 -18.42 19.71 8.23
CA VAL A 117 -19.73 19.78 7.58
C VAL A 117 -19.60 20.65 6.34
N GLY A 118 -20.21 20.22 5.23
CA GLY A 118 -20.16 20.92 3.95
C GLY A 118 -19.06 20.40 3.01
N PHE A 119 -18.56 21.28 2.15
CA PHE A 119 -17.64 20.90 1.08
C PHE A 119 -16.18 20.96 1.55
N THR A 120 -15.59 19.81 1.88
CA THR A 120 -14.22 19.74 2.39
C THR A 120 -13.20 20.14 1.33
N GLN A 121 -12.14 20.83 1.74
CA GLN A 121 -11.03 21.22 0.85
C GLN A 121 -10.40 20.01 0.11
N LEU A 122 -10.37 18.84 0.74
CA LEU A 122 -9.86 17.62 0.14
C LEU A 122 -10.72 17.17 -1.05
N VAL A 123 -12.05 17.25 -0.93
CA VAL A 123 -12.99 16.96 -2.01
C VAL A 123 -12.84 17.98 -3.14
N ARG A 124 -12.67 19.27 -2.79
CA ARG A 124 -12.41 20.33 -3.75
C ARG A 124 -11.16 20.06 -4.60
N CYS A 125 -10.02 19.85 -3.95
CA CYS A 125 -8.76 19.58 -4.65
C CYS A 125 -8.86 18.31 -5.50
N ARG A 126 -9.61 17.29 -5.03
CA ARG A 126 -9.86 16.08 -5.81
C ARG A 126 -10.65 16.37 -7.09
N LEU A 127 -11.75 17.13 -7.00
CA LEU A 127 -12.53 17.51 -8.17
C LEU A 127 -11.72 18.38 -9.14
N GLU A 128 -10.96 19.35 -8.64
CA GLU A 128 -10.08 20.20 -9.47
C GLU A 128 -9.07 19.36 -10.25
N THR A 129 -8.45 18.38 -9.59
CA THR A 129 -7.52 17.44 -10.24
C THR A 129 -8.22 16.58 -11.30
N GLN A 130 -9.46 16.14 -11.05
CA GLN A 130 -10.23 15.36 -12.02
C GLN A 130 -10.66 16.20 -13.24
N ILE A 131 -11.00 17.47 -13.03
CA ILE A 131 -11.36 18.39 -14.12
C ILE A 131 -10.16 18.62 -15.05
N GLN A 132 -8.95 18.67 -14.51
CA GLN A 132 -7.72 18.80 -15.30
C GLN A 132 -7.47 17.60 -16.21
N THR A 133 -7.91 16.39 -15.84
CA THR A 133 -7.81 15.20 -16.69
C THR A 133 -8.83 15.16 -17.84
N PHE A 134 -9.83 16.05 -17.87
CA PHE A 134 -10.83 16.08 -18.93
C PHE A 134 -10.42 17.02 -20.08
N GLU A 135 -10.23 16.42 -21.26
CA GLU A 135 -9.83 17.13 -22.48
C GLU A 135 -10.99 17.93 -23.09
N THR A 136 -12.20 17.39 -23.08
CA THR A 136 -13.37 18.01 -23.70
C THR A 136 -14.17 18.87 -22.72
N PRO A 137 -14.63 20.07 -23.12
CA PRO A 137 -15.45 20.94 -22.27
C PRO A 137 -16.75 20.29 -21.80
N GLN A 138 -17.38 19.46 -22.64
CA GLN A 138 -18.63 18.76 -22.33
C GLN A 138 -18.47 17.80 -21.15
N SER A 139 -17.30 17.18 -21.00
CA SER A 139 -17.00 16.27 -19.88
C SER A 139 -16.87 16.98 -18.54
N LYS A 140 -16.82 18.32 -18.53
CA LYS A 140 -16.74 19.15 -17.31
C LYS A 140 -18.13 19.56 -16.80
N VAL A 141 -19.18 19.29 -17.56
CA VAL A 141 -20.57 19.60 -17.18
C VAL A 141 -21.12 18.44 -16.35
N CYS A 142 -21.66 18.72 -15.16
CA CYS A 142 -22.28 17.71 -14.31
C CYS A 142 -23.58 18.24 -13.70
N SER A 143 -24.49 17.32 -13.35
CA SER A 143 -25.70 17.64 -12.58
C SER A 143 -25.44 17.33 -11.11
N LEU A 144 -25.77 18.27 -10.22
CA LEU A 144 -25.71 18.06 -8.79
C LEU A 144 -27.11 17.70 -8.28
N LEU A 145 -27.27 16.45 -7.83
CA LEU A 145 -28.50 15.94 -7.25
C LEU A 145 -28.30 15.79 -5.75
N ILE A 146 -29.15 16.42 -4.95
CA ILE A 146 -29.09 16.42 -3.49
C ILE A 146 -30.43 15.90 -2.98
N ASP A 147 -30.37 14.96 -2.04
CA ASP A 147 -31.54 14.42 -1.34
C ASP A 147 -31.20 14.27 0.15
N GLU A 148 -32.21 14.35 1.00
CA GLU A 148 -32.07 14.28 2.45
C GLU A 148 -32.28 12.86 2.95
N MET A 149 -31.35 12.38 3.80
CA MET A 149 -31.45 11.06 4.41
C MET A 149 -31.78 11.17 5.90
N ARG A 150 -32.85 10.50 6.34
CA ARG A 150 -33.17 10.40 7.76
C ARG A 150 -32.16 9.51 8.48
N ILE A 151 -31.39 10.10 9.39
CA ILE A 151 -30.50 9.39 10.32
C ILE A 151 -31.10 9.30 11.72
N ARG A 152 -30.61 8.37 12.56
CA ARG A 152 -31.03 8.28 13.96
C ARG A 152 -30.45 9.46 14.75
N GLN A 153 -31.32 10.22 15.41
CA GLN A 153 -30.89 11.31 16.29
C GLN A 153 -30.17 10.74 17.52
N LYS A 154 -28.92 11.15 17.72
CA LYS A 154 -28.10 10.76 18.85
C LYS A 154 -27.00 11.78 19.08
N LEU A 155 -26.85 12.22 20.33
CA LEU A 155 -25.71 13.00 20.77
C LEU A 155 -24.52 12.08 21.03
N GLN A 156 -23.39 12.32 20.36
CA GLN A 156 -22.16 11.54 20.51
C GLN A 156 -20.99 12.45 20.83
N TYR A 157 -20.28 12.15 21.90
CA TYR A 157 -19.04 12.86 22.24
C TYR A 157 -17.85 12.30 21.45
N HIS A 158 -17.16 13.17 20.72
CA HIS A 158 -15.99 12.84 19.91
C HIS A 158 -14.69 13.23 20.62
N LYS A 159 -14.11 12.28 21.37
CA LYS A 159 -12.94 12.50 22.23
C LYS A 159 -11.74 13.20 21.57
N GLN A 160 -11.45 12.90 20.30
CA GLN A 160 -10.29 13.50 19.62
C GLN A 160 -10.49 14.98 19.24
N ARG A 161 -11.75 15.42 19.14
CA ARG A 161 -12.10 16.79 18.78
C ARG A 161 -12.64 17.59 19.96
N ASP A 162 -12.78 16.93 21.12
CA ASP A 162 -13.40 17.49 22.32
C ASP A 162 -14.72 18.21 22.02
N ALA A 163 -15.59 17.51 21.27
CA ALA A 163 -16.83 18.10 20.75
C ALA A 163 -17.99 17.11 20.81
N PHE A 164 -19.20 17.62 21.05
CA PHE A 164 -20.44 16.87 20.89
C PHE A 164 -20.91 16.96 19.44
N ILE A 165 -21.28 15.82 18.87
CA ILE A 165 -21.78 15.68 17.50
C ILE A 165 -23.23 15.18 17.58
N GLY A 166 -24.11 15.74 16.75
CA GLY A 166 -25.50 15.28 16.62
C GLY A 166 -26.55 16.19 17.26
N ASP A 167 -26.12 17.33 17.79
CA ASP A 167 -26.97 18.48 18.06
C ASP A 167 -26.46 19.63 17.20
N VAL A 168 -27.31 20.15 16.32
CA VAL A 168 -26.97 21.25 15.40
C VAL A 168 -27.95 22.36 15.74
N ASP A 169 -27.42 23.46 16.28
CA ASP A 169 -28.20 24.66 16.53
C ASP A 169 -28.52 25.34 15.19
N MET A 170 -29.74 25.16 14.71
CA MET A 170 -30.25 25.79 13.49
C MET A 170 -30.76 27.23 13.74
N GLY A 171 -30.62 27.76 14.96
CA GLY A 171 -31.27 28.98 15.41
C GLY A 171 -30.86 30.26 14.67
N ALA A 172 -29.63 30.32 14.15
CA ALA A 172 -29.11 31.51 13.46
C ALA A 172 -29.54 31.62 11.99
N GLU A 173 -29.74 30.50 11.29
CA GLU A 173 -30.10 30.50 9.84
C GLU A 173 -31.61 30.65 9.60
N LEU A 174 -32.44 30.29 10.58
CA LEU A 174 -33.89 30.47 10.51
C LEU A 174 -34.35 31.92 10.70
N GLN A 175 -33.53 32.81 11.25
CA GLN A 175 -33.88 34.23 11.42
C GLN A 175 -34.06 34.95 10.08
N HIS A 176 -33.25 34.63 9.07
CA HIS A 176 -33.37 35.20 7.72
C HIS A 176 -34.60 34.70 6.93
N LEU A 177 -35.16 33.55 7.30
CA LEU A 177 -36.36 32.99 6.68
C LEU A 177 -37.67 33.45 7.34
N VAL A 178 -37.61 34.01 8.54
CA VAL A 178 -38.77 34.55 9.27
C VAL A 178 -38.94 36.05 9.03
N GLU A 179 -37.90 36.75 8.56
CA GLU A 179 -37.92 38.18 8.21
C GLU A 179 -38.20 38.47 6.71
N SER A 180 -38.62 37.46 5.93
CA SER A 180 -38.98 37.61 4.50
C SER A 180 -40.48 37.61 4.25
#